data_AF-A0A3B8VA17-F1
#
_entry.id   AF-A0A3B8VA17-F1
#
_cell.length_a   1.000
_cell.length_b   1.000
_cell.length_c   1.000
_cell.angle_alpha   90.00
_cell.angle_beta   90.00
_cell.angle_gamma   90.00
#
_symmetry.space_group_name_H-M   'P 1'
#
loop_
_entity.id
_entity.type
_entity.pdbx_description
1 polymer ?
#
loop_
_entity_poly.entity_id
_entity_poly.type
_entity_poly.pdbx_seq_one_letter_code
_entity_poly.pdbx_strand_id
1 'polypeptide(L)'
;MINAKPLMSNKFWVLEEDGTKIGTLQAMDDGYILIMNGSKSYIQTEELYKKYQIKLEKKSITNSSKKDEPVVFEYPSASEPYNSIWNCNLNLPLYTKKPDSKSLHCAGYYIVKFDKGWVEAFCPKLVTLNKYPYKGPFKNQIEARAVLVNER
;
A
#
# COMPACT_ATOMS: atom_id res chain seq x y z
N MET A 1 -12.70 15.97 -29.43
CA MET A 1 -11.59 15.39 -28.62
C MET A 1 -12.23 14.47 -27.61
N ILE A 2 -11.79 13.21 -27.53
CA ILE A 2 -12.41 12.22 -26.64
C ILE A 2 -11.79 12.33 -25.24
N ASN A 3 -12.60 12.71 -24.25
CA ASN A 3 -12.22 12.74 -22.84
C ASN A 3 -12.65 11.45 -22.14
N ALA A 4 -11.73 10.84 -21.39
CA ALA A 4 -11.97 9.59 -20.67
C ALA A 4 -12.10 9.86 -19.15
N LYS A 5 -13.32 9.80 -18.60
CA LYS A 5 -13.57 10.02 -17.17
C LYS A 5 -13.55 8.70 -16.39
N PRO A 6 -12.69 8.52 -15.37
CA PRO A 6 -12.67 7.32 -14.54
C PRO A 6 -13.88 7.27 -13.60
N LEU A 7 -14.59 6.14 -13.56
CA LEU A 7 -15.84 6.00 -12.78
C LEU A 7 -15.64 5.29 -11.43
N MET A 8 -14.80 4.24 -11.35
CA MET A 8 -14.47 3.59 -10.09
C MET A 8 -13.25 2.66 -10.21
N SER A 9 -12.41 2.63 -9.17
CA SER A 9 -11.27 1.70 -9.00
C SER A 9 -10.19 1.71 -10.09
N ASN A 10 -10.11 2.75 -10.92
CA ASN A 10 -9.15 2.85 -12.03
C ASN A 10 -9.22 1.67 -13.02
N LYS A 11 -10.37 0.97 -13.06
CA LYS A 11 -10.65 -0.16 -13.96
C LYS A 11 -11.69 0.17 -15.04
N PHE A 12 -12.38 1.31 -14.93
CA PHE A 12 -13.43 1.71 -15.85
C PHE A 12 -13.31 3.20 -16.18
N TRP A 13 -13.32 3.53 -17.47
CA TRP A 13 -13.40 4.90 -17.97
C TRP A 13 -14.62 5.05 -18.87
N VAL A 14 -15.30 6.18 -18.81
CA VAL A 14 -16.32 6.55 -19.79
C VAL A 14 -15.72 7.53 -20.77
N LEU A 15 -15.91 7.24 -22.06
CA LEU A 15 -15.47 8.09 -23.15
C LEU A 15 -16.59 9.06 -23.51
N GLU A 16 -16.28 10.36 -23.42
CA GLU A 16 -17.16 11.47 -23.80
C GLU A 16 -16.50 12.26 -24.91
N GLU A 17 -17.24 12.53 -25.99
CA GLU A 17 -16.82 13.45 -27.05
C GLU A 17 -17.84 14.58 -27.12
N ASP A 18 -17.38 15.83 -26.95
CA ASP A 18 -18.21 17.04 -27.04
C ASP A 18 -19.52 16.98 -26.21
N GLY A 19 -19.44 16.37 -25.01
CA GLY A 19 -20.56 16.22 -24.07
C GLY A 19 -21.46 15.01 -24.33
N THR A 20 -21.19 14.22 -25.37
CA THR A 20 -21.94 13.00 -25.69
C THR A 20 -21.15 11.76 -25.27
N LYS A 21 -21.78 10.89 -24.48
CA LYS A 21 -21.17 9.61 -24.09
C LYS A 21 -21.09 8.68 -25.30
N ILE A 22 -19.89 8.46 -25.80
CA ILE A 22 -19.63 7.61 -26.98
C ILE A 22 -19.30 6.15 -26.60
N GLY A 23 -18.84 5.91 -25.37
CA GLY A 23 -18.45 4.56 -24.99
C GLY A 23 -17.99 4.37 -23.55
N THR A 24 -17.60 3.15 -23.22
CA THR A 24 -16.99 2.78 -21.94
C THR A 24 -15.77 1.91 -22.22
N LEU A 25 -14.67 2.18 -21.52
CA LEU A 25 -13.43 1.44 -21.53
C LEU A 25 -13.31 0.68 -20.21
N GLN A 26 -13.03 -0.61 -20.27
CA GLN A 26 -12.80 -1.45 -19.10
C GLN A 26 -11.39 -2.04 -19.15
N ALA A 27 -10.61 -1.91 -18.08
CA ALA A 27 -9.33 -2.62 -17.95
C ALA A 27 -9.55 -4.06 -17.47
N MET A 28 -8.89 -4.99 -18.16
CA MET A 28 -8.68 -6.38 -17.76
C MET A 28 -7.18 -6.63 -17.52
N ASP A 29 -6.82 -7.75 -16.93
CA ASP A 29 -5.44 -8.07 -16.53
C ASP A 29 -4.43 -8.06 -17.70
N ASP A 30 -4.87 -8.28 -18.94
CA ASP A 30 -4.00 -8.36 -20.13
C ASP A 30 -4.30 -7.26 -21.20
N GLY A 31 -5.27 -6.36 -20.96
CA GLY A 31 -5.67 -5.37 -21.97
C GLY A 31 -6.89 -4.54 -21.61
N TYR A 32 -7.45 -3.84 -22.60
CA TYR A 32 -8.62 -2.98 -22.42
C TYR A 32 -9.77 -3.43 -23.33
N ILE A 33 -10.97 -3.51 -22.78
CA ILE A 33 -12.20 -3.67 -23.57
C ILE A 33 -12.78 -2.30 -23.83
N LEU A 34 -12.79 -1.89 -25.10
CA LEU A 34 -13.50 -0.72 -25.57
C LEU A 34 -14.92 -1.11 -26.00
N ILE A 35 -15.92 -0.45 -25.43
CA ILE A 35 -17.32 -0.62 -25.77
C ILE A 35 -17.83 0.69 -26.36
N MET A 36 -18.07 0.71 -27.67
CA MET A 36 -18.58 1.89 -28.41
C MET A 36 -19.79 1.44 -29.23
N ASN A 37 -20.92 2.16 -29.15
CA ASN A 37 -22.15 1.89 -29.93
C ASN A 37 -22.59 0.41 -29.99
N GLY A 38 -22.46 -0.33 -28.87
CA GLY A 38 -22.86 -1.74 -28.77
C GLY A 38 -21.81 -2.76 -29.23
N SER A 39 -20.73 -2.31 -29.86
CA SER A 39 -19.60 -3.15 -30.27
C SER A 39 -18.54 -3.21 -29.18
N LYS A 40 -18.21 -4.42 -28.73
CA LYS A 40 -17.11 -4.67 -27.79
C LYS A 40 -15.88 -5.06 -28.59
N SER A 41 -14.79 -4.31 -28.44
CA SER A 41 -13.50 -4.62 -29.05
C SER A 41 -12.44 -4.73 -27.96
N TYR A 42 -11.69 -5.83 -27.98
CA TYR A 42 -10.50 -5.97 -27.16
C TYR A 42 -9.37 -5.20 -27.84
N ILE A 43 -8.72 -4.32 -27.10
CA ILE A 43 -7.67 -3.44 -27.59
C ILE A 43 -6.53 -3.47 -26.59
N GLN A 44 -5.31 -3.69 -27.07
CA GLN A 44 -4.11 -3.65 -26.24
C GLN A 44 -3.69 -2.20 -25.97
N THR A 45 -2.98 -1.98 -24.86
CA THR A 45 -2.56 -0.66 -24.34
C THR A 45 -1.89 0.23 -25.42
N GLU A 46 -1.13 -0.38 -26.32
CA GLU A 46 -0.36 0.30 -27.36
C GLU A 46 -1.22 0.82 -28.52
N GLU A 47 -2.32 0.14 -28.83
CA GLU A 47 -3.27 0.54 -29.88
C GLU A 47 -4.24 1.62 -29.41
N LEU A 48 -4.53 1.68 -28.10
CA LEU A 48 -5.43 2.70 -27.53
C LEU A 48 -4.90 4.13 -27.75
N TYR A 49 -3.58 4.31 -27.57
CA TYR A 49 -2.90 5.58 -27.75
C TYR A 49 -2.73 5.93 -29.24
N LYS A 50 -2.35 4.95 -30.06
CA LYS A 50 -2.10 5.15 -31.50
C LYS A 50 -3.37 5.39 -32.32
N LYS A 51 -4.46 4.66 -32.03
CA LYS A 51 -5.65 4.61 -32.89
C LYS A 51 -6.69 5.67 -32.55
N TYR A 52 -6.83 6.03 -31.27
CA TYR A 52 -7.92 6.90 -30.82
C TYR A 52 -7.47 8.28 -30.31
N GLN A 53 -6.14 8.54 -30.23
CA GLN A 53 -5.59 9.80 -29.68
C GLN A 53 -6.24 10.18 -28.34
N ILE A 54 -6.70 9.19 -27.57
CA ILE A 54 -7.34 9.42 -26.28
C ILE A 54 -6.22 9.81 -25.33
N LYS A 55 -6.12 11.12 -25.05
CA LYS A 55 -5.49 11.58 -23.81
C LYS A 55 -6.36 11.03 -22.69
N LEU A 56 -5.96 9.87 -22.17
CA LEU A 56 -6.38 9.46 -20.85
C LEU A 56 -5.97 10.63 -19.96
N GLU A 57 -6.93 11.48 -19.57
CA GLU A 57 -6.81 12.29 -18.38
C GLU A 57 -6.72 11.29 -17.23
N LYS A 58 -5.53 10.70 -17.08
CA LYS A 58 -5.03 10.35 -15.76
C LYS A 58 -5.16 11.68 -15.04
N LYS A 59 -6.24 11.81 -14.29
CA LYS A 59 -6.23 12.62 -13.09
C LYS A 59 -4.97 12.14 -12.41
N SER A 60 -3.89 12.90 -12.58
CA SER A 60 -2.71 12.79 -11.78
C SER A 60 -3.22 13.16 -10.40
N ILE A 61 -3.84 12.19 -9.74
CA ILE A 61 -3.32 11.80 -8.46
C ILE A 61 -1.84 11.61 -8.79
N THR A 62 -1.09 12.69 -8.61
CA THR A 62 0.22 12.58 -8.03
C THR A 62 0.00 11.67 -6.82
N ASN A 63 0.00 10.35 -7.07
CA ASN A 63 0.70 9.44 -6.22
C ASN A 63 2.10 9.99 -6.30
N SER A 64 2.35 11.04 -5.49
CA SER A 64 3.65 11.25 -4.92
C SER A 64 4.09 9.85 -4.59
N SER A 65 5.11 9.40 -5.30
CA SER A 65 5.88 8.22 -5.03
C SER A 65 6.51 8.38 -3.64
N LYS A 66 5.68 8.47 -2.60
CA LYS A 66 5.95 7.77 -1.37
C LYS A 66 5.97 6.33 -1.83
N LYS A 67 7.17 5.75 -1.92
CA LYS A 67 7.30 4.30 -1.83
C LYS A 67 6.32 3.90 -0.72
N ASP A 68 5.26 3.15 -1.05
CA ASP A 68 4.43 2.55 -0.03
C ASP A 68 5.41 1.88 0.93
N GLU A 69 5.47 2.38 2.16
CA GLU A 69 6.35 1.79 3.16
C GLU A 69 5.94 0.33 3.25
N PRO A 70 6.89 -0.61 3.23
CA PRO A 70 6.53 -2.01 3.24
C PRO A 70 5.69 -2.27 4.49
N VAL A 71 4.59 -3.01 4.33
CA VAL A 71 3.61 -3.26 5.40
C VAL A 71 3.50 -4.74 5.70
N VAL A 72 3.30 -5.06 6.98
CA VAL A 72 3.08 -6.41 7.50
C VAL A 72 1.83 -6.39 8.36
N PHE A 73 0.76 -7.05 7.90
CA PHE A 73 -0.55 -7.09 8.59
C PHE A 73 -1.03 -5.69 9.03
N GLU A 74 -0.93 -4.70 8.13
CA GLU A 74 -1.28 -3.27 8.37
C GLU A 74 -0.34 -2.46 9.27
N TYR A 75 0.80 -3.02 9.67
CA TYR A 75 1.83 -2.29 10.41
C TYR A 75 3.02 -1.97 9.50
N PRO A 76 3.61 -0.75 9.59
CA PRO A 76 4.74 -0.39 8.77
C PRO A 76 5.97 -1.22 9.16
N SER A 77 6.72 -1.66 8.16
CA SER A 77 7.99 -2.36 8.31
C SER A 77 9.14 -1.50 7.79
N ALA A 78 10.32 -1.64 8.39
CA ALA A 78 11.51 -0.91 7.96
C ALA A 78 12.13 -1.45 6.65
N SER A 79 11.65 -2.60 6.18
CA SER A 79 12.23 -3.36 5.07
C SER A 79 11.15 -4.27 4.50
N GLU A 80 11.27 -4.65 3.22
CA GLU A 80 10.38 -5.62 2.60
C GLU A 80 10.37 -6.93 3.41
N PRO A 81 9.20 -7.42 3.83
CA PRO A 81 9.11 -8.66 4.58
C PRO A 81 9.31 -9.85 3.64
N TYR A 82 10.30 -10.69 3.94
CA TYR A 82 10.51 -11.94 3.21
C TYR A 82 9.46 -12.99 3.62
N ASN A 83 9.25 -13.15 4.92
CA ASN A 83 8.21 -14.02 5.48
C ASN A 83 7.46 -13.26 6.57
N SER A 84 6.14 -13.24 6.52
CA SER A 84 5.27 -12.56 7.48
C SER A 84 4.45 -13.58 8.27
N ILE A 85 4.53 -13.51 9.59
CA ILE A 85 3.87 -14.45 10.51
C ILE A 85 3.11 -13.63 11.55
N TRP A 86 1.82 -13.92 11.73
CA TRP A 86 1.07 -13.37 12.86
C TRP A 86 1.22 -14.27 14.07
N ASN A 87 1.74 -13.74 15.18
CA ASN A 87 1.82 -14.49 16.43
C ASN A 87 0.54 -14.25 17.25
N CYS A 88 -0.39 -15.21 17.21
CA CYS A 88 -1.68 -15.10 17.92
C CYS A 88 -1.53 -14.98 19.44
N ASN A 89 -0.52 -15.59 20.05
CA ASN A 89 -0.34 -15.57 21.50
C ASN A 89 0.08 -14.19 22.00
N LEU A 90 0.92 -13.49 21.23
CA LEU A 90 1.44 -12.18 21.59
C LEU A 90 0.72 -11.03 20.84
N ASN A 91 -0.16 -11.36 19.90
CA ASN A 91 -0.78 -10.42 18.96
C ASN A 91 0.26 -9.52 18.25
N LEU A 92 1.36 -10.13 17.80
CA LEU A 92 2.47 -9.41 17.16
C LEU A 92 2.57 -9.72 15.65
N PRO A 93 2.68 -8.68 14.79
CA PRO A 93 3.00 -8.83 13.38
C PRO A 93 4.49 -9.13 13.22
N LEU A 94 4.87 -10.39 13.03
CA LEU A 94 6.28 -10.78 12.89
C LEU A 94 6.67 -10.89 11.43
N TYR A 95 7.94 -10.60 11.14
CA TYR A 95 8.53 -10.84 9.83
C TYR A 95 10.03 -11.13 9.86
N THR A 96 10.53 -11.77 8.81
CA THR A 96 11.98 -11.88 8.55
C THR A 96 12.38 -10.98 7.38
N LYS A 97 13.61 -10.44 7.42
CA LYS A 97 14.15 -9.59 6.35
C LYS A 97 14.86 -10.35 5.25
N LYS A 98 15.26 -11.60 5.52
CA LYS A 98 16.04 -12.45 4.61
C LYS A 98 15.52 -13.89 4.72
N PRO A 99 15.65 -14.68 3.64
CA PRO A 99 15.31 -16.11 3.62
C PRO A 99 15.91 -16.90 4.78
N ASP A 100 17.22 -16.80 4.98
CA ASP A 100 17.94 -17.58 6.00
C ASP A 100 17.98 -16.91 7.39
N SER A 101 17.26 -15.81 7.58
CA SER A 101 17.32 -15.07 8.85
C SER A 101 16.47 -15.74 9.92
N LYS A 102 17.12 -16.29 10.94
CA LYS A 102 16.48 -16.71 12.21
C LYS A 102 16.03 -15.54 13.10
N SER A 103 16.43 -14.31 12.76
CA SER A 103 16.01 -13.12 13.50
C SER A 103 14.62 -12.66 13.06
N LEU A 104 13.63 -12.82 13.94
CA LEU A 104 12.28 -12.29 13.78
C LEU A 104 12.24 -10.83 14.23
N HIS A 105 11.64 -9.99 13.40
CA HIS A 105 11.34 -8.59 13.66
C HIS A 105 9.83 -8.41 13.83
N CYS A 106 9.42 -7.47 14.66
CA CYS A 106 8.00 -7.17 14.88
C CYS A 106 7.69 -5.88 14.14
N ALA A 107 6.79 -5.89 13.17
CA ALA A 107 6.42 -4.69 12.41
C ALA A 107 5.67 -3.68 13.29
N GLY A 108 5.76 -2.41 12.91
CA GLY A 108 5.18 -1.28 13.64
C GLY A 108 6.17 -0.55 14.56
N TYR A 109 5.62 0.44 15.24
CA TYR A 109 6.33 1.21 16.27
C TYR A 109 6.03 0.63 17.64
N TYR A 110 7.04 0.66 18.50
CA TYR A 110 6.95 0.18 19.87
C TYR A 110 7.67 1.17 20.78
N ILE A 111 7.31 1.14 22.06
CA ILE A 111 8.15 1.71 23.11
C ILE A 111 8.61 0.59 24.01
N VAL A 112 9.90 0.56 24.32
CA VAL A 112 10.54 -0.52 25.09
C VAL A 112 11.22 0.12 26.30
N LYS A 113 11.00 -0.47 27.48
CA LYS A 113 11.59 0.00 28.74
C LYS A 113 12.93 -0.68 28.96
N PHE A 114 14.01 0.04 28.68
CA PHE A 114 15.36 -0.36 29.06
C PHE A 114 15.69 0.15 30.46
N ASP A 115 16.85 -0.24 31.01
CA ASP A 115 17.33 0.23 32.33
C ASP A 115 17.37 1.76 32.47
N LYS A 116 17.64 2.47 31.37
CA LYS A 116 17.71 3.94 31.34
C LYS A 116 16.36 4.63 31.11
N GLY A 117 15.27 3.86 30.96
CA GLY A 117 13.92 4.37 30.74
C GLY A 117 13.27 3.86 29.45
N TRP A 118 12.13 4.47 29.10
CA TRP A 118 11.37 4.16 27.90
C TRP A 118 12.01 4.76 26.65
N VAL A 119 12.15 3.94 25.60
CA VAL A 119 12.74 4.33 24.33
C VAL A 119 11.83 3.90 23.18
N GLU A 120 11.65 4.77 22.19
CA GLU A 120 10.97 4.43 20.93
C GLU A 120 11.83 3.46 20.10
N ALA A 121 11.21 2.38 19.63
CA ALA A 121 11.83 1.40 18.76
C ALA A 121 10.94 1.12 17.55
N PHE A 122 11.50 1.28 16.35
CA PHE A 122 10.84 0.91 15.11
C PHE A 122 11.30 -0.46 14.63
N CYS A 123 10.37 -1.37 14.39
CA CYS A 123 10.63 -2.74 13.97
C CYS A 123 11.62 -3.54 14.86
N PRO A 124 11.43 -3.56 16.20
CA PRO A 124 12.34 -4.23 17.12
C PRO A 124 12.41 -5.74 16.87
N LYS A 125 13.53 -6.35 17.25
CA LYS A 125 13.66 -7.82 17.22
C LYS A 125 12.74 -8.43 18.28
N LEU A 126 12.10 -9.55 17.96
CA LEU A 126 11.25 -10.29 18.89
C LEU A 126 11.97 -10.63 20.20
N VAL A 127 13.26 -10.99 20.11
CA VAL A 127 14.09 -11.27 21.28
C VAL A 127 14.24 -10.08 22.23
N THR A 128 14.11 -8.84 21.74
CA THR A 128 14.15 -7.64 22.57
C THR A 128 12.82 -7.46 23.30
N LEU A 129 11.69 -7.64 22.61
CA LEU A 129 10.36 -7.55 23.21
C LEU A 129 10.11 -8.65 24.24
N ASN A 130 10.69 -9.83 24.07
CA ASN A 130 10.61 -10.89 25.07
C ASN A 130 11.45 -10.61 26.33
N LYS A 131 12.48 -9.76 26.25
CA LYS A 131 13.39 -9.46 27.36
C LYS A 131 12.95 -8.26 28.20
N TYR A 132 12.32 -7.28 27.56
CA TYR A 132 12.02 -6.00 28.17
C TYR A 132 10.52 -5.70 28.09
N PRO A 133 9.94 -5.03 29.10
CA PRO A 133 8.58 -4.54 29.02
C PRO A 133 8.43 -3.60 27.82
N TYR A 134 7.34 -3.75 27.08
CA TYR A 134 7.07 -2.95 25.89
C TYR A 134 5.60 -2.57 25.78
N LYS A 135 5.31 -1.55 24.97
CA LYS A 135 3.96 -1.18 24.54
C LYS A 135 3.94 -1.00 23.02
N GLY A 136 2.84 -1.41 22.39
CA GLY A 136 2.65 -1.50 20.95
C GLY A 136 1.99 -2.84 20.57
N PRO A 137 1.88 -3.17 19.27
CA PRO A 137 2.33 -2.39 18.11
C PRO A 137 1.50 -1.14 17.84
N PHE A 138 2.15 -0.05 17.45
CA PHE A 138 1.50 1.16 16.93
C PHE A 138 1.67 1.26 15.42
N LYS A 139 0.66 1.80 14.73
CA LYS A 139 0.68 1.99 13.27
C LYS A 139 1.52 3.21 12.90
N ASN A 140 1.55 4.25 13.75
CA ASN A 140 2.24 5.49 13.46
C ASN A 140 3.28 5.86 14.52
N GLN A 141 4.36 6.54 14.10
CA GLN A 141 5.36 7.08 15.03
C GLN A 141 4.73 8.06 16.02
N ILE A 142 3.77 8.86 15.58
CA ILE A 142 3.10 9.88 16.39
C ILE A 142 2.39 9.23 17.60
N GLU A 143 1.73 8.08 17.38
CA GLU A 143 1.06 7.33 18.44
C GLU A 143 2.07 6.81 19.46
N ALA A 144 3.17 6.20 18.99
CA ALA A 144 4.24 5.73 19.87
C ALA A 144 4.85 6.85 20.71
N ARG A 145 5.08 8.03 20.11
CA ARG A 145 5.56 9.22 20.82
C ARG A 145 4.59 9.76 21.85
N ALA A 146 3.29 9.79 21.52
CA ALA A 146 2.27 10.22 22.46
C ALA A 146 2.27 9.35 23.72
N VAL A 147 2.39 8.03 23.55
CA VAL A 147 2.53 7.11 24.69
C VAL A 147 3.87 7.32 25.41
N LEU A 148 4.98 7.49 24.69
CA LEU A 148 6.29 7.74 25.30
C LEU A 148 6.30 8.97 26.21
N VAL A 149 5.65 10.07 25.80
CA VAL A 149 5.53 11.29 26.60
C VAL A 149 4.73 11.06 27.87
N ASN A 150 3.71 10.21 27.83
CA ASN A 150 2.91 9.85 29.00
C ASN A 150 3.64 8.93 30.00
N GLU A 151 4.71 8.25 29.55
CA GLU A 151 5.51 7.33 30.36
C GLU A 151 6.79 7.96 30.94
N ARG A 152 7.02 9.24 30.64
CA ARG A 152 8.20 10.01 31.06
C ARG A 152 7.89 10.91 32.25
#